data_AF-A0A2E2YQH8-F1
#
_entry.id   AF-A0A2E2YQH8-F1
#
_cell.length_a   1.000
_cell.length_b   1.000
_cell.length_c   1.000
_cell.angle_alpha   90.00
_cell.angle_beta   90.00
_cell.angle_gamma   90.00
#
_symmetry.space_group_name_H-M   'P 1'
#
loop_
_entity.id
_entity.type
_entity.pdbx_description
1 polymer ?
#
loop_
_entity_poly.entity_id
_entity_poly.type
_entity_poly.pdbx_seq_one_letter_code
_entity_poly.pdbx_strand_id
1 'polypeptide(L)'
;MHHLRILTGLTKVWRITILPKLPEILELRTVAQSRLFTIESMKLRFSNGVERLYERLPKRGREAVIVVAINQKNELILIREYLAGFHKYELNLPKGTVDPGESYEEAANRELKEEAGFGAKKLDYLREITLAPGHMGFSLHVILARELFPESLPGDEPEPMEVEQYPFEEADDLVSSVFISESRSIAAIKIAEVFLSRESKNSRV
;
A
#
# COMPACT_ATOMS: atom_id res chain seq x y z
N MET A 1 15.23 10.99 -21.09
CA MET A 1 16.01 10.14 -20.16
C MET A 1 15.65 10.58 -18.76
N HIS A 2 14.87 9.79 -18.02
CA HIS A 2 14.42 10.14 -16.66
C HIS A 2 15.51 9.77 -15.66
N HIS A 3 16.05 10.76 -14.95
CA HIS A 3 17.03 10.58 -13.90
C HIS A 3 16.35 10.16 -12.59
N LEU A 4 16.57 8.92 -12.17
CA LEU A 4 16.21 8.44 -10.84
C LEU A 4 17.26 8.97 -9.84
N ARG A 5 16.89 9.94 -9.01
CA ARG A 5 17.72 10.41 -7.89
C ARG A 5 17.69 9.34 -6.78
N ILE A 6 18.76 8.54 -6.69
CA ILE A 6 18.96 7.58 -5.61
C ILE A 6 19.38 8.37 -4.36
N LEU A 7 18.47 8.52 -3.38
CA LEU A 7 18.78 9.08 -2.07
C LEU A 7 19.66 8.08 -1.29
N THR A 8 20.94 8.43 -1.16
CA THR A 8 21.97 7.68 -0.44
C THR A 8 21.77 7.79 1.07
N GLY A 9 21.38 6.68 1.71
CA GLY A 9 21.28 6.57 3.17
C GLY A 9 21.37 5.14 3.70
N LEU A 10 21.87 4.19 2.90
CA LEU A 10 22.10 2.80 3.31
C LEU A 10 23.60 2.52 3.20
N THR A 11 24.32 2.53 4.32
CA THR A 11 25.75 2.17 4.41
C THR A 11 26.01 0.66 4.30
N LYS A 12 24.95 -0.15 4.23
CA LYS A 12 25.04 -1.59 4.05
C LYS A 12 25.18 -1.91 2.56
N VAL A 13 26.43 -2.17 2.14
CA VAL A 13 26.71 -2.78 0.84
C VAL A 13 26.18 -4.21 0.88
N TRP A 14 24.99 -4.44 0.32
CA TRP A 14 24.56 -5.78 0.00
C TRP A 14 25.53 -6.31 -1.05
N ARG A 15 26.35 -7.32 -0.72
CA ARG A 15 27.06 -8.07 -1.75
C ARG A 15 26.01 -8.49 -2.77
N ILE A 16 26.24 -8.16 -4.04
CA ILE A 16 25.46 -8.68 -5.16
C ILE A 16 25.77 -10.19 -5.22
N THR A 17 25.17 -10.94 -4.31
CA THR A 17 25.14 -12.39 -4.37
C THR A 17 24.24 -12.73 -5.55
N ILE A 18 24.74 -13.54 -6.48
CA ILE A 18 23.94 -14.06 -7.59
C ILE A 18 22.67 -14.65 -6.97
N LEU A 19 21.51 -14.09 -7.31
CA LEU A 19 20.24 -14.59 -6.83
C LEU A 19 20.10 -16.06 -7.26
N PRO A 20 19.58 -16.95 -6.39
CA PRO A 20 19.35 -18.33 -6.78
C PRO A 20 18.43 -18.37 -8.02
N LYS A 21 18.70 -19.31 -8.93
CA LYS A 21 17.82 -19.57 -10.07
C LYS A 21 16.40 -19.84 -9.56
N LEU A 22 15.41 -19.19 -10.18
CA LEU A 22 14.00 -19.43 -9.87
C LEU A 22 13.63 -20.92 -10.08
N PRO A 23 12.70 -21.47 -9.28
CA PRO A 23 12.11 -22.77 -9.55
C PRO A 23 11.44 -22.81 -10.94
N GLU A 24 11.55 -23.93 -11.62
CA GLU A 24 10.81 -24.21 -12.85
C GLU A 24 9.35 -24.53 -12.50
N ILE A 25 8.39 -23.92 -13.21
CA ILE A 25 6.97 -24.26 -13.09
C ILE A 25 6.69 -25.44 -14.03
N LEU A 26 6.46 -26.62 -13.47
CA LEU A 26 6.15 -27.84 -14.21
C LEU A 26 4.67 -27.95 -14.59
N GLU A 27 3.80 -27.47 -13.71
CA GLU A 27 2.35 -27.47 -13.89
C GLU A 27 1.77 -26.27 -13.16
N LEU A 28 0.79 -25.60 -13.79
CA LEU A 28 0.03 -24.50 -13.21
C LEU A 28 -1.45 -24.72 -13.50
N ARG A 29 -2.28 -24.73 -12.46
CA ARG A 29 -3.72 -24.95 -12.60
C ARG A 29 -4.53 -24.09 -11.63
N THR A 30 -5.69 -23.61 -12.05
CA THR A 30 -6.69 -23.06 -11.13
C THR A 30 -7.38 -24.22 -10.40
N VAL A 31 -7.31 -24.22 -9.07
CA VAL A 31 -7.89 -25.29 -8.23
C VAL A 31 -9.19 -24.88 -7.55
N ALA A 32 -9.39 -23.57 -7.35
CA ALA A 32 -10.64 -23.03 -6.84
C ALA A 32 -10.85 -21.59 -7.34
N GLN A 33 -12.11 -21.21 -7.55
CA GLN A 33 -12.47 -19.85 -7.95
C GLN A 33 -13.85 -19.48 -7.37
N SER A 34 -13.90 -18.31 -6.73
CA SER A 34 -15.14 -17.63 -6.33
C SER A 34 -15.32 -16.36 -7.15
N ARG A 35 -16.29 -15.51 -6.79
CA ARG A 35 -16.47 -14.20 -7.40
C ARG A 35 -15.26 -13.28 -7.23
N LEU A 36 -14.59 -13.32 -6.06
CA LEU A 36 -13.53 -12.37 -5.69
C LEU A 36 -12.13 -13.02 -5.63
N PHE A 37 -12.04 -14.34 -5.47
CA PHE A 37 -10.78 -15.02 -5.24
C PHE A 37 -10.54 -16.12 -6.27
N THR A 38 -9.30 -16.25 -6.72
CA THR A 38 -8.82 -17.41 -7.50
C THR A 38 -7.64 -18.04 -6.77
N ILE A 39 -7.62 -19.36 -6.65
CA ILE A 39 -6.50 -20.11 -6.09
C ILE A 39 -5.83 -20.90 -7.22
N GLU A 40 -4.53 -20.71 -7.39
CA GLU A 40 -3.69 -21.47 -8.31
C GLU A 40 -2.81 -22.46 -7.56
N SER A 41 -2.76 -23.71 -8.04
CA SER A 41 -1.78 -24.71 -7.61
C SER A 41 -0.62 -24.74 -8.60
N MET A 42 0.60 -24.75 -8.07
CA MET A 42 1.86 -24.68 -8.81
C MET A 42 2.74 -25.87 -8.46
N LYS A 43 2.99 -26.76 -9.42
CA LYS A 43 4.03 -27.78 -9.27
C LYS A 43 5.37 -27.17 -9.67
N LEU A 44 6.28 -27.05 -8.70
CA LEU A 44 7.57 -26.40 -8.87
C LEU A 44 8.72 -27.40 -8.77
N ARG A 45 9.77 -27.20 -9.56
CA ARG A 45 11.08 -27.87 -9.40
C ARG A 45 12.15 -26.85 -9.06
N PHE A 46 12.72 -26.97 -7.86
CA PHE A 46 13.78 -26.10 -7.38
C PHE A 46 15.13 -26.46 -8.04
N SER A 47 16.11 -25.55 -7.94
CA SER A 47 17.44 -25.73 -8.53
C SER A 47 18.21 -26.94 -8.00
N ASN A 48 17.87 -27.43 -6.81
CA ASN A 48 18.39 -28.65 -6.20
C ASN A 48 17.64 -29.94 -6.62
N GLY A 49 16.75 -29.84 -7.62
CA GLY A 49 15.93 -30.95 -8.13
C GLY A 49 14.70 -31.28 -7.28
N VAL A 50 14.53 -30.65 -6.12
CA VAL A 50 13.38 -30.91 -5.23
C VAL A 50 12.10 -30.40 -5.88
N GLU A 51 11.08 -31.26 -5.96
CA GLU A 51 9.74 -30.88 -6.43
C GLU A 51 8.80 -30.59 -5.25
N ARG A 52 8.00 -29.53 -5.36
CA ARG A 52 6.97 -29.17 -4.37
C ARG A 52 5.71 -28.67 -5.04
N LEU A 53 4.59 -28.84 -4.36
CA LEU A 53 3.32 -28.24 -4.72
C LEU A 53 3.11 -27.00 -3.84
N TYR A 54 2.86 -25.85 -4.47
CA TYR A 54 2.51 -24.60 -3.82
C TYR A 54 1.08 -24.22 -4.21
N GLU A 55 0.43 -23.42 -3.37
CA GLU A 55 -0.81 -22.74 -3.73
C GLU A 55 -0.65 -21.24 -3.51
N ARG A 56 -1.28 -20.43 -4.37
CA ARG A 56 -1.26 -18.98 -4.27
C ARG A 56 -2.57 -18.34 -4.72
N LEU A 57 -2.80 -17.12 -4.24
CA LEU A 57 -3.65 -16.13 -4.89
C LEU A 57 -2.78 -15.40 -5.93
N PRO A 58 -2.99 -15.59 -7.24
CA PRO A 58 -2.18 -14.94 -8.27
C PRO A 58 -2.38 -13.42 -8.30
N LYS A 59 -1.41 -12.68 -8.85
CA LYS A 59 -1.62 -11.27 -9.21
C LYS A 59 -2.66 -11.21 -10.32
N ARG A 60 -3.88 -10.81 -9.97
CA ARG A 60 -5.01 -10.60 -10.87
C ARG A 60 -5.75 -9.34 -10.42
N GLY A 61 -6.31 -8.60 -11.38
CA GLY A 61 -7.04 -7.37 -11.11
C GLY A 61 -6.18 -6.11 -11.25
N ARG A 62 -6.77 -4.99 -10.83
CA ARG A 62 -6.16 -3.66 -10.87
C ARG A 62 -5.12 -3.52 -9.77
N GLU A 63 -4.13 -2.67 -10.00
CA GLU A 63 -3.20 -2.25 -8.94
C GLU A 63 -3.97 -1.38 -7.94
N ALA A 64 -3.39 -1.15 -6.77
CA ALA A 64 -4.05 -0.41 -5.70
C ALA A 64 -3.12 0.64 -5.11
N VAL A 65 -3.70 1.71 -4.58
CA VAL A 65 -3.00 2.79 -3.88
C VAL A 65 -3.46 2.86 -2.43
N ILE A 66 -2.60 3.36 -1.57
CA ILE A 66 -2.93 3.79 -0.20
C ILE A 66 -2.40 5.20 0.01
N VAL A 67 -3.20 6.03 0.64
CA VAL A 67 -2.95 7.47 0.74
C VAL A 67 -2.65 7.83 2.18
N VAL A 68 -1.41 8.26 2.43
CA VAL A 68 -1.04 8.94 3.68
C VAL A 68 -1.30 10.43 3.46
N ALA A 69 -2.47 10.91 3.86
CA ALA A 69 -2.84 12.31 3.69
C ALA A 69 -2.57 13.10 4.98
N ILE A 70 -1.78 14.17 4.89
CA ILE A 70 -1.44 15.04 6.02
C ILE A 70 -1.91 16.46 5.72
N ASN A 71 -2.76 17.00 6.59
CA ASN A 71 -3.33 18.34 6.42
C ASN A 71 -2.35 19.45 6.88
N GLN A 72 -2.77 20.71 6.76
CA GLN A 72 -1.94 21.86 7.13
C GLN A 72 -1.68 22.00 8.65
N LYS A 73 -2.45 21.30 9.49
CA LYS A 73 -2.27 21.24 10.94
C LYS A 73 -1.37 20.08 11.38
N ASN A 74 -0.75 19.38 10.43
CA ASN A 74 0.04 18.17 10.68
C ASN A 74 -0.79 17.04 11.29
N GLU A 75 -2.04 16.89 10.85
CA GLU A 75 -2.92 15.78 11.22
C GLU A 75 -3.05 14.81 10.05
N LEU A 76 -2.95 13.51 10.34
CA LEU A 76 -3.25 12.41 9.45
C LEU A 76 -4.75 12.32 9.23
N ILE A 77 -5.16 12.18 7.96
CA ILE A 77 -6.55 11.91 7.59
C ILE A 77 -6.76 10.39 7.56
N LEU A 78 -7.66 9.92 8.41
CA LEU A 78 -8.06 8.53 8.55
C LEU A 78 -9.53 8.37 8.20
N ILE A 79 -9.91 7.16 7.82
CA ILE A 79 -11.29 6.74 7.60
C ILE A 79 -11.63 5.58 8.53
N ARG A 80 -12.88 5.49 8.98
CA ARG A 80 -13.40 4.31 9.68
C ARG A 80 -13.92 3.30 8.66
N GLU A 81 -13.29 2.13 8.60
CA GLU A 81 -13.62 1.10 7.61
C GLU A 81 -14.11 -0.18 8.29
N TYR A 82 -15.13 -0.81 7.72
CA TYR A 82 -15.56 -2.15 8.09
C TYR A 82 -14.61 -3.24 7.56
N LEU A 83 -13.92 -3.92 8.48
CA LEU A 83 -13.02 -5.03 8.17
C LEU A 83 -13.78 -6.36 8.17
N ALA A 84 -14.35 -6.73 7.02
CA ALA A 84 -15.20 -7.92 6.86
C ALA A 84 -14.57 -9.24 7.37
N GLY A 85 -13.23 -9.40 7.27
CA GLY A 85 -12.54 -10.59 7.76
C GLY A 85 -12.52 -10.75 9.29
N PHE A 86 -12.71 -9.66 10.02
CA PHE A 86 -12.73 -9.64 11.49
C PHE A 86 -14.08 -9.20 12.07
N HIS A 87 -15.02 -8.80 11.21
CA HIS A 87 -16.34 -8.29 11.60
C HIS A 87 -16.26 -7.16 12.64
N LYS A 88 -15.45 -6.14 12.34
CA LYS A 88 -15.27 -4.95 13.19
C LYS A 88 -14.98 -3.72 12.34
N TYR A 89 -15.13 -2.55 12.95
CA TYR A 89 -14.68 -1.28 12.39
C TYR A 89 -13.34 -0.88 13.00
N GLU A 90 -12.44 -0.34 12.17
CA GLU A 90 -11.15 0.21 12.60
C GLU A 90 -10.83 1.49 11.83
N LEU A 91 -9.86 2.26 12.34
CA LEU A 91 -9.25 3.35 11.57
C LEU A 91 -8.31 2.77 10.51
N ASN A 92 -8.40 3.32 9.30
CA ASN A 92 -7.59 2.95 8.16
C ASN A 92 -7.19 4.20 7.37
N LEU A 93 -6.20 4.05 6.49
CA LEU A 93 -5.91 5.08 5.48
C LEU A 93 -6.86 4.92 4.28
N PRO A 94 -7.20 6.03 3.60
CA PRO A 94 -7.86 5.97 2.31
C PRO A 94 -7.08 5.13 1.29
N LYS A 95 -7.78 4.31 0.51
CA LYS A 95 -7.17 3.34 -0.40
C LYS A 95 -8.20 2.83 -1.40
N GLY A 96 -7.75 2.57 -2.61
CA GLY A 96 -8.59 1.91 -3.60
C GLY A 96 -7.82 1.49 -4.84
N THR A 97 -8.55 1.14 -5.88
CA THR A 97 -7.97 0.56 -7.10
C THR A 97 -7.55 1.63 -8.07
N VAL A 98 -6.47 1.38 -8.81
CA VAL A 98 -5.99 2.22 -9.91
C VAL A 98 -6.80 1.88 -11.15
N ASP A 99 -7.50 2.87 -11.71
CA ASP A 99 -8.31 2.67 -12.90
C ASP A 99 -7.47 2.68 -14.18
N PRO A 100 -7.96 2.05 -15.28
CA PRO A 100 -7.23 2.02 -16.53
C PRO A 100 -6.89 3.43 -17.04
N GLY A 101 -5.60 3.73 -17.11
CA GLY A 101 -5.09 5.02 -17.61
C GLY A 101 -4.74 6.02 -16.51
N GLU A 102 -5.06 5.74 -15.24
CA GLU A 102 -4.60 6.55 -14.10
C GLU A 102 -3.13 6.28 -13.77
N SER A 103 -2.40 7.33 -13.41
CA SER A 103 -1.21 7.24 -12.57
C SER A 103 -1.59 6.91 -11.12
N TYR A 104 -0.62 6.48 -10.32
CA TYR A 104 -0.87 6.19 -8.91
C TYR A 104 -1.27 7.45 -8.13
N GLU A 105 -0.72 8.60 -8.51
CA GLU A 105 -1.05 9.89 -7.93
C GLU A 105 -2.48 10.33 -8.28
N GLU A 106 -2.93 10.11 -9.52
CA GLU A 106 -4.32 10.38 -9.93
C GLU A 106 -5.31 9.50 -9.18
N ALA A 107 -5.06 8.19 -9.14
CA ALA A 107 -5.88 7.24 -8.38
C ALA A 107 -5.95 7.63 -6.90
N ALA A 108 -4.80 7.91 -6.26
CA ALA A 108 -4.75 8.30 -4.86
C ALA A 108 -5.54 9.60 -4.59
N ASN A 109 -5.47 10.58 -5.49
CA ASN A 109 -6.20 11.82 -5.33
C ASN A 109 -7.71 11.64 -5.55
N ARG A 110 -8.13 10.72 -6.41
CA ARG A 110 -9.55 10.35 -6.59
C ARG A 110 -10.07 9.66 -5.34
N GLU A 111 -9.41 8.60 -4.88
CA GLU A 111 -9.80 7.83 -3.69
C GLU A 111 -9.89 8.74 -2.44
N LEU A 112 -8.95 9.68 -2.28
CA LEU A 112 -8.99 10.64 -1.17
C LEU A 112 -10.22 11.57 -1.21
N LYS A 113 -10.70 11.94 -2.41
CA LYS A 113 -11.91 12.76 -2.58
C LYS A 113 -13.17 11.94 -2.35
N GLU A 114 -13.16 10.68 -2.76
CA GLU A 114 -14.28 9.74 -2.62
C GLU A 114 -14.48 9.32 -1.16
N GLU A 115 -13.41 8.89 -0.49
CA GLU A 115 -13.48 8.32 0.86
C GLU A 115 -13.35 9.37 1.98
N ALA A 116 -12.58 10.44 1.76
CA ALA A 116 -12.26 11.40 2.83
C ALA A 116 -12.71 12.85 2.56
N GLY A 117 -13.20 13.16 1.36
CA GLY A 117 -13.64 14.50 1.00
C GLY A 117 -12.51 15.53 0.86
N PHE A 118 -11.30 15.07 0.56
CA PHE A 118 -10.14 15.93 0.30
C PHE A 118 -9.48 15.64 -1.05
N GLY A 119 -9.08 16.70 -1.75
CA GLY A 119 -8.04 16.61 -2.79
C GLY A 119 -6.69 17.08 -2.24
N ALA A 120 -5.62 16.77 -2.96
CA ALA A 120 -4.25 17.19 -2.65
C ALA A 120 -3.58 17.87 -3.84
N LYS A 121 -2.77 18.90 -3.59
CA LYS A 121 -1.95 19.56 -4.63
C LYS A 121 -0.58 18.93 -4.80
N LYS A 122 -0.08 18.28 -3.74
CA LYS A 122 1.21 17.61 -3.75
C LYS A 122 1.02 16.14 -3.41
N LEU A 123 1.34 15.28 -4.37
CA LEU A 123 1.28 13.82 -4.25
C LEU A 123 2.67 13.27 -4.55
N ASP A 124 3.26 12.60 -3.57
CA ASP A 124 4.58 11.99 -3.69
C ASP A 124 4.44 10.46 -3.66
N TYR A 125 4.80 9.79 -4.75
CA TYR A 125 4.96 8.33 -4.74
C TYR A 125 6.13 7.93 -3.83
N LEU A 126 5.84 7.09 -2.83
CA LEU A 126 6.87 6.63 -1.90
C LEU A 126 7.46 5.30 -2.34
N ARG A 127 6.63 4.25 -2.45
CA ARG A 127 7.06 2.87 -2.78
C ARG A 127 5.88 1.92 -2.96
N GLU A 128 6.10 0.82 -3.70
CA GLU A 128 5.25 -0.38 -3.71
C GLU A 128 5.57 -1.30 -2.52
N ILE A 129 4.53 -1.75 -1.80
CA ILE A 129 4.63 -2.74 -0.74
C ILE A 129 3.82 -4.00 -1.08
N THR A 130 4.36 -5.15 -0.68
CA THR A 130 3.68 -6.45 -0.77
C THR A 130 3.17 -6.86 0.61
N LEU A 131 2.08 -7.62 0.67
CA LEU A 131 1.50 -8.07 1.94
C LEU A 131 2.07 -9.43 2.35
N ALA A 132 1.58 -10.49 1.71
CA ALA A 132 1.98 -11.87 2.00
C ALA A 132 2.54 -12.53 0.72
N PRO A 133 3.68 -12.06 0.17
CA PRO A 133 4.18 -12.43 -1.15
C PRO A 133 4.53 -13.91 -1.30
N GLY A 134 4.63 -14.66 -0.20
CA GLY A 134 4.80 -16.11 -0.24
C GLY A 134 3.62 -16.86 -0.86
N HIS A 135 2.41 -16.27 -0.83
CA HIS A 135 1.20 -16.89 -1.37
C HIS A 135 0.19 -15.89 -1.96
N MET A 136 0.46 -14.58 -1.93
CA MET A 136 -0.40 -13.55 -2.53
C MET A 136 0.39 -12.72 -3.54
N GLY A 137 -0.09 -12.66 -4.78
CA GLY A 137 0.36 -11.74 -5.81
C GLY A 137 -0.28 -10.36 -5.68
N PHE A 138 -0.49 -9.86 -4.46
CA PHE A 138 -1.08 -8.54 -4.22
C PHE A 138 -0.02 -7.57 -3.71
N SER A 139 -0.04 -6.37 -4.29
CA SER A 139 0.77 -5.24 -3.88
C SER A 139 -0.05 -3.96 -3.92
N LEU A 140 0.45 -2.93 -3.24
CA LEU A 140 -0.13 -1.60 -3.28
C LEU A 140 0.95 -0.51 -3.29
N HIS A 141 0.58 0.66 -3.77
CA HIS A 141 1.46 1.81 -3.97
C HIS A 141 1.17 2.86 -2.90
N VAL A 142 2.17 3.18 -2.08
CA VAL A 142 2.04 4.18 -1.01
C VAL A 142 2.27 5.58 -1.58
N ILE A 143 1.27 6.45 -1.43
CA ILE A 143 1.30 7.85 -1.85
C ILE A 143 1.19 8.75 -0.63
N LEU A 144 2.05 9.76 -0.53
CA LEU A 144 1.93 10.84 0.46
C LEU A 144 1.19 12.02 -0.17
N ALA A 145 0.06 12.39 0.40
CA ALA A 145 -0.75 13.53 -0.04
C ALA A 145 -0.61 14.71 0.93
N ARG A 146 -0.27 15.88 0.38
CA ARG A 146 -0.03 17.14 1.11
C ARG A 146 -0.70 18.31 0.39
N GLU A 147 -0.77 19.44 1.09
CA GLU A 147 -1.46 20.64 0.60
C GLU A 147 -2.92 20.34 0.28
N LEU A 148 -3.59 19.70 1.24
CA LEU A 148 -4.96 19.23 1.10
C LEU A 148 -5.92 20.42 0.93
N PHE A 149 -7.00 20.18 0.19
CA PHE A 149 -8.11 21.11 0.03
C PHE A 149 -9.44 20.33 0.00
N PRO A 150 -10.55 20.92 0.48
CA PRO A 150 -11.85 20.24 0.46
C PRO A 150 -12.34 20.01 -0.98
N GLU A 151 -12.60 18.77 -1.33
CA GLU A 151 -13.27 18.37 -2.57
C GLU A 151 -13.80 16.95 -2.37
N SER A 152 -15.07 16.73 -2.66
CA SER A 152 -15.70 15.42 -2.53
C SER A 152 -16.19 14.93 -3.89
N LEU A 153 -15.97 13.65 -4.14
CA LEU A 153 -16.48 12.91 -5.28
C LEU A 153 -17.39 11.77 -4.79
N PRO A 154 -18.35 11.30 -5.59
CA PRO A 154 -19.11 10.11 -5.25
C PRO A 154 -18.19 8.88 -5.28
N GLY A 155 -18.12 8.13 -4.18
CA GLY A 155 -17.48 6.82 -4.11
C GLY A 155 -18.48 5.65 -4.21
N ASP A 156 -17.96 4.44 -4.35
CA ASP A 156 -18.75 3.19 -4.42
C ASP A 156 -18.96 2.50 -3.07
N GLU A 157 -18.57 3.16 -1.97
CA GLU A 157 -18.67 2.62 -0.63
C GLU A 157 -20.12 2.37 -0.22
N PRO A 158 -20.43 1.24 0.46
CA PRO A 158 -21.79 0.86 0.80
C PRO A 158 -22.41 1.75 1.89
N GLU A 159 -21.59 2.54 2.57
CA GLU A 159 -21.97 3.46 3.64
C GLU A 159 -21.09 4.73 3.60
N PRO A 160 -21.55 5.85 4.17
CA PRO A 160 -20.73 7.04 4.31
C PRO A 160 -19.48 6.75 5.16
N MET A 161 -18.31 7.13 4.65
CA MET A 161 -17.06 7.05 5.38
C MET A 161 -17.01 8.09 6.52
N GLU A 162 -16.74 7.63 7.73
CA GLU A 162 -16.43 8.51 8.86
C GLU A 162 -14.96 8.91 8.79
N VAL A 163 -14.69 10.21 8.73
CA VAL A 163 -13.34 10.77 8.59
C VAL A 163 -12.85 11.26 9.94
N GLU A 164 -11.65 10.82 10.33
CA GLU A 164 -10.99 11.18 11.58
C GLU A 164 -9.66 11.90 11.31
N GLN A 165 -9.37 12.93 12.10
CA GLN A 165 -8.12 13.68 12.03
C GLN A 165 -7.28 13.36 13.27
N TYR A 166 -6.07 12.83 13.05
CA TYR A 166 -5.21 12.35 14.13
C TYR A 166 -3.85 13.05 14.07
N PRO A 167 -3.32 13.65 15.16
CA PRO A 167 -2.02 14.32 15.13
C PRO A 167 -0.92 13.40 14.59
N PHE A 168 -0.24 13.81 13.51
CA PHE A 168 0.78 12.97 12.88
C PHE A 168 2.00 12.76 13.79
N GLU A 169 2.25 13.68 14.73
CA GLU A 169 3.28 13.53 15.75
C GLU A 169 3.00 12.38 16.74
N GLU A 170 1.75 11.96 16.86
CA GLU A 170 1.30 10.84 17.70
C GLU A 170 1.13 9.54 16.88
N ALA A 171 1.64 9.49 15.63
CA ALA A 171 1.49 8.33 14.76
C ALA A 171 2.03 7.03 15.38
N ASP A 172 3.09 7.11 16.19
CA ASP A 172 3.64 5.98 16.94
C ASP A 172 2.65 5.40 17.95
N ASP A 173 1.92 6.26 18.65
CA ASP A 173 0.89 5.85 19.61
C ASP A 173 -0.30 5.23 18.87
N LEU A 174 -0.70 5.83 17.74
CA LEU A 174 -1.77 5.30 16.88
C LEU A 174 -1.45 3.88 16.40
N VAL A 175 -0.29 3.67 15.75
CA VAL A 175 0.06 2.34 15.19
C VAL A 175 0.36 1.29 16.26
N SER A 176 0.57 1.70 17.50
CA SER A 176 0.73 0.82 18.66
C SER A 176 -0.60 0.56 19.41
N SER A 177 -1.66 1.27 19.03
CA SER A 177 -2.97 1.17 19.66
C SER A 177 -3.85 0.06 19.07
N VAL A 178 -5.01 -0.16 19.67
CA VAL A 178 -6.04 -1.08 19.17
C VAL A 178 -6.91 -0.48 18.06
N PHE A 179 -6.77 0.81 17.77
CA PHE A 179 -7.65 1.50 16.81
C PHE A 179 -7.29 1.21 15.35
N ILE A 180 -6.07 0.76 15.10
CA ILE A 180 -5.56 0.38 13.79
C ILE A 180 -4.74 -0.91 13.93
N SER A 181 -5.14 -1.96 13.23
CA SER A 181 -4.39 -3.23 13.20
C SER A 181 -3.96 -3.65 11.80
N GLU A 182 -4.40 -2.92 10.79
CA GLU A 182 -4.19 -3.26 9.39
C GLU A 182 -2.75 -2.96 8.96
N SER A 183 -2.05 -4.01 8.52
CA SER A 183 -0.61 -3.97 8.25
C SER A 183 -0.18 -2.99 7.15
N ARG A 184 -1.01 -2.78 6.12
CA ARG A 184 -0.67 -1.86 5.01
C ARG A 184 -0.71 -0.43 5.50
N SER A 185 -1.72 -0.06 6.29
CA SER A 185 -1.83 1.29 6.86
C SER A 185 -0.71 1.58 7.85
N ILE A 186 -0.42 0.65 8.75
CA ILE A 186 0.72 0.78 9.67
C ILE A 186 2.02 0.96 8.87
N ALA A 187 2.28 0.11 7.87
CA ALA A 187 3.48 0.21 7.05
C ALA A 187 3.55 1.54 6.28
N ALA A 188 2.44 1.98 5.67
CA ALA A 188 2.36 3.22 4.92
C ALA A 188 2.67 4.45 5.79
N ILE A 189 2.09 4.53 6.99
CA ILE A 189 2.38 5.58 7.98
C ILE A 189 3.88 5.61 8.30
N LYS A 190 4.47 4.47 8.65
CA LYS A 190 5.91 4.41 8.98
C LYS A 190 6.80 4.74 7.77
N ILE A 191 6.40 4.38 6.56
CA ILE A 191 7.11 4.73 5.32
C ILE A 191 7.09 6.25 5.12
N ALA A 192 5.95 6.91 5.34
CA ALA A 192 5.81 8.35 5.23
C ALA A 192 6.66 9.10 6.28
N GLU A 193 6.69 8.64 7.53
CA GLU A 193 7.58 9.21 8.56
C GLU A 193 9.07 9.12 8.16
N VAL A 194 9.50 7.97 7.64
CA VAL A 194 10.88 7.79 7.16
C VAL A 194 11.17 8.74 6.00
N PHE A 195 10.21 8.95 5.09
CA PHE A 195 10.35 9.90 3.99
C PHE A 195 10.47 11.35 4.50
N LEU A 196 9.54 11.80 5.34
CA LEU A 196 9.50 13.17 5.88
C LEU A 196 10.71 13.50 6.76
N SER A 197 11.21 12.54 7.54
CA SER A 197 12.42 12.73 8.35
C SER A 197 13.68 12.92 7.48
N ARG A 198 13.74 12.30 6.30
CA ARG A 198 14.84 12.48 5.33
C ARG A 198 14.72 13.81 4.58
N GLU A 199 13.51 14.17 4.16
CA GLU A 199 13.23 15.47 3.53
C GLU A 199 13.66 16.62 4.46
N SER A 200 13.29 16.54 5.75
CA SER A 200 13.65 17.53 6.76
C SER A 200 15.16 17.66 6.99
N LYS A 201 15.91 16.56 6.92
CA LYS A 201 17.37 16.57 7.06
C LYS A 201 18.05 17.19 5.84
N ASN A 202 17.54 16.91 4.64
CA ASN A 202 18.08 17.44 3.40
C ASN A 202 17.82 18.94 3.23
N SER A 203 16.71 19.47 3.77
CA SER A 203 16.40 20.91 3.73
C SER A 203 17.19 21.76 4.74
N ARG A 204 17.96 21.12 5.65
CA ARG A 204 18.81 21.79 6.65
C ARG A 204 20.30 21.85 6.24
N VAL A 205 20.63 21.39 5.04
CA VAL A 205 21.97 21.45 4.42
C VAL A 205 21.94 22.47 3.29
#